data_AF-A0A7W1SI42-F1
#
_entry.id   AF-A0A7W1SI42-F1
#
_cell.length_a   1.000
_cell.length_b   1.000
_cell.length_c   1.000
_cell.angle_alpha   90.00
_cell.angle_beta   90.00
_cell.angle_gamma   90.00
#
_symmetry.space_group_name_H-M   'P 1'
#
loop_
_entity.id
_entity.type
_entity.pdbx_description
1 polymer ?
#
loop_
_entity_poly.entity_id
_entity_poly.type
_entity_poly.pdbx_seq_one_letter_code
_entity_poly.pdbx_strand_id
1 'polypeptide(L)' 'RERGETRIYGSGLISSSGDAAHALGTECERRPFSLDAVVAQDFAIDRLQDVLFVVDGFDALFSAVELAASRFGLE' A
#
# COMPACT_ATOMS: atom_id res chain seq x y z
N ARG A 1 -3.16 7.85 -5.99
CA ARG A 1 -4.26 8.77 -5.72
C ARG A 1 -5.06 8.84 -7.00
N GLU A 2 -6.35 9.05 -6.92
CA GLU A 2 -7.17 9.18 -8.11
C GLU A 2 -7.87 10.53 -8.07
N ARG A 3 -7.64 11.38 -9.08
CA ARG A 3 -8.24 12.73 -9.18
C ARG A 3 -8.05 13.59 -7.93
N GLY A 4 -6.90 13.46 -7.26
CA GLY A 4 -6.58 14.20 -6.02
C GLY A 4 -7.11 13.57 -4.74
N GLU A 5 -7.89 12.49 -4.83
CA GLU A 5 -8.44 11.79 -3.67
C GLU A 5 -7.68 10.49 -3.36
N THR A 6 -7.67 10.13 -2.08
CA THR A 6 -7.20 8.83 -1.63
C THR A 6 -8.29 7.79 -1.86
N ARG A 7 -7.95 6.72 -2.57
CA ARG A 7 -8.84 5.58 -2.86
C ARG A 7 -8.12 4.29 -2.47
N ILE A 8 -8.89 3.23 -2.20
CA ILE A 8 -8.36 1.91 -1.88
C ILE A 8 -8.25 1.05 -3.14
N TYR A 9 -7.20 0.24 -3.22
CA TYR A 9 -6.96 -0.69 -4.34
C TYR A 9 -6.54 -2.10 -3.89
N GLY A 10 -5.87 -2.22 -2.74
CA GLY A 10 -5.45 -3.53 -2.22
C GLY A 10 -6.64 -4.45 -1.98
N SER A 11 -6.55 -5.70 -2.43
CA SER A 11 -7.65 -6.67 -2.38
C SER A 11 -8.19 -6.88 -0.97
N GLY A 12 -7.31 -6.98 0.04
CA GLY A 12 -7.71 -7.12 1.44
C GLY A 12 -8.56 -5.94 1.93
N LEU A 13 -8.20 -4.71 1.55
CA LEU A 13 -8.96 -3.51 1.88
C LEU A 13 -10.31 -3.49 1.17
N ILE A 14 -10.38 -3.95 -0.08
CA ILE A 14 -11.62 -3.96 -0.87
C ILE A 14 -12.60 -5.02 -0.36
N SER A 15 -12.10 -6.20 0.04
CA SER A 15 -12.94 -7.31 0.46
C SER A 15 -13.51 -7.19 1.87
N SER A 16 -12.98 -6.29 2.69
CA SER A 16 -13.37 -6.11 4.09
C SER A 16 -13.82 -4.67 4.34
N SER A 17 -15.09 -4.50 4.72
CA SER A 17 -15.63 -3.17 5.04
C SER A 17 -14.95 -2.52 6.24
N GLY A 18 -14.47 -3.33 7.19
CA GLY A 18 -13.69 -2.87 8.34
C GLY A 18 -12.33 -2.31 7.92
N ASP A 19 -11.60 -3.05 7.08
CA ASP A 19 -10.31 -2.60 6.55
C ASP A 19 -10.45 -1.36 5.66
N ALA A 20 -11.49 -1.31 4.82
CA ALA A 20 -11.79 -0.13 4.01
C ALA A 20 -12.03 1.12 4.87
N ALA A 21 -12.85 1.00 5.92
CA ALA A 21 -13.15 2.09 6.84
C ALA A 21 -11.90 2.53 7.61
N HIS A 22 -11.10 1.58 8.10
CA HIS A 22 -9.84 1.86 8.80
C HIS A 22 -8.84 2.58 7.88
N ALA A 23 -8.64 2.08 6.66
CA ALA A 23 -7.69 2.62 5.69
C ALA A 23 -7.99 4.07 5.27
N LEU A 24 -9.27 4.45 5.23
CA LEU A 24 -9.74 5.80 4.89
C LEU A 24 -10.02 6.68 6.12
N GLY A 25 -9.99 6.11 7.32
CA GLY A 25 -10.24 6.79 8.60
C GLY A 25 -9.04 7.62 9.10
N THR A 26 -9.07 7.98 10.37
CA THR A 26 -8.00 8.79 11.01
C THR A 26 -6.98 7.96 11.77
N GLU A 27 -7.30 6.70 12.09
CA GLU A 27 -6.45 5.83 12.91
C GLU A 27 -5.31 5.19 12.12
N CYS A 28 -5.49 4.99 10.82
CA CYS A 28 -4.45 4.47 9.93
C CYS A 28 -3.52 5.58 9.45
N GLU A 29 -2.21 5.43 9.67
CA GLU A 29 -1.20 6.31 9.12
C GLU A 29 -1.02 6.03 7.62
N ARG A 30 -1.20 7.05 6.79
CA ARG A 30 -1.01 6.96 5.34
C ARG A 30 0.28 7.65 4.93
N ARG A 31 1.29 6.86 4.55
CA ARG A 31 2.60 7.35 4.10
C ARG A 31 2.67 7.41 2.57
N PRO A 32 3.46 8.32 1.98
CA PRO A 32 3.79 8.23 0.56
C PRO A 32 4.47 6.90 0.25
N PHE A 33 4.12 6.30 -0.88
CA PHE A 33 4.74 5.06 -1.31
C PHE A 33 6.25 5.22 -1.60
N SER A 34 7.04 4.29 -1.07
CA SER A 34 8.45 4.10 -1.39
C SER A 34 8.74 2.60 -1.27
N LEU A 35 9.42 2.03 -2.26
CA LEU A 35 9.75 0.60 -2.24
C LEU A 35 10.56 0.23 -0.99
N ASP A 36 11.54 1.05 -0.62
CA ASP A 36 12.38 0.80 0.56
C ASP A 36 11.56 0.81 1.85
N ALA A 37 10.65 1.78 1.98
CA ALA A 37 9.78 1.89 3.15
C ALA A 37 8.77 0.74 3.23
N VAL A 38 8.22 0.29 2.09
CA VAL A 38 7.30 -0.84 2.01
C VAL A 38 8.01 -2.14 2.41
N VAL A 39 9.20 -2.38 1.88
CA VAL A 39 9.99 -3.59 2.20
C VAL A 39 10.41 -3.62 3.67
N ALA A 40 10.70 -2.46 4.26
CA ALA A 40 11.10 -2.35 5.66
C ALA A 40 9.91 -2.34 6.65
N GLN A 41 8.66 -2.27 6.17
CA GLN A 41 7.49 -2.18 7.04
C GLN A 41 7.04 -3.58 7.48
N ASP A 42 7.05 -3.81 8.80
CA ASP A 42 6.44 -5.00 9.38
C ASP A 42 4.94 -5.03 9.10
N PHE A 43 4.42 -6.23 8.81
CA PHE A 43 3.00 -6.47 8.56
C PHE A 43 2.49 -7.61 9.43
N ALA A 44 1.20 -7.57 9.76
CA ALA A 44 0.53 -8.64 10.51
C ALA A 44 -0.82 -8.96 9.87
N ILE A 45 -1.15 -10.26 9.80
CA ILE A 45 -2.33 -10.74 9.08
C ILE A 45 -3.60 -10.80 9.95
N ASP A 46 -3.46 -10.63 11.26
CA ASP A 46 -4.52 -10.86 12.26
C ASP A 46 -5.06 -9.56 12.88
N ARG A 47 -4.61 -8.40 12.39
CA ARG A 47 -5.08 -7.08 12.85
C ARG A 47 -5.12 -6.06 11.72
N LEU A 48 -5.83 -4.96 11.98
CA LEU A 48 -5.85 -3.80 11.09
C LEU A 48 -4.45 -3.19 10.97
N GLN A 49 -4.10 -2.69 9.78
CA GLN A 49 -2.77 -2.15 9.52
C GLN A 49 -2.61 -0.75 10.12
N ASP A 50 -1.58 -0.55 10.94
CA ASP A 50 -1.27 0.78 11.50
C ASP A 50 -0.77 1.75 10.42
N VAL A 51 -0.10 1.21 9.39
CA VAL A 51 0.52 1.96 8.29
C VAL A 51 0.06 1.41 6.95
N LEU A 52 -0.38 2.30 6.06
CA LEU A 52 -0.63 2.02 4.65
C LEU A 52 0.13 3.00 3.76
N PHE A 53 0.43 2.56 2.54
CA PHE A 53 1.18 3.36 1.56
C PHE A 53 0.28 3.87 0.44
N VAL A 54 0.40 5.17 0.16
CA VAL A 54 -0.34 5.85 -0.90
C VAL A 54 0.54 5.96 -2.13
N VAL A 55 0.21 5.19 -3.16
CA VAL A 55 0.82 5.33 -4.49
C VAL A 55 0.08 6.43 -5.25
N ASP A 56 0.79 7.30 -5.99
CA ASP A 56 0.14 8.37 -6.77
C ASP A 56 -0.49 7.90 -8.09
N GLY A 57 -0.02 6.79 -8.66
CA GLY A 57 -0.60 6.16 -9.86
C GLY A 57 -0.03 4.76 -10.11
N PHE A 58 -0.63 4.01 -11.03
CA PHE A 58 -0.23 2.62 -11.29
C PHE A 58 1.19 2.48 -11.85
N ASP A 59 1.67 3.45 -12.63
CA ASP A 59 3.04 3.43 -13.18
C ASP A 59 4.09 3.30 -12.07
N ALA A 60 3.94 4.05 -10.98
CA ALA A 60 4.84 3.98 -9.83
C ALA A 60 4.80 2.61 -9.13
N LEU A 61 3.64 1.94 -9.11
CA LEU A 61 3.50 0.61 -8.56
C LEU A 61 4.19 -0.44 -9.45
N PHE A 62 3.95 -0.40 -10.76
CA PHE A 62 4.55 -1.35 -11.70
C PHE A 62 6.08 -1.20 -11.78
N SER A 63 6.59 0.03 -11.88
CA SER A 63 8.04 0.27 -11.85
C SER A 63 8.68 -0.21 -10.54
N ALA A 64 7.97 -0.12 -9.41
CA ALA A 64 8.48 -0.63 -8.14
C ALA A 64 8.53 -2.16 -8.11
N VAL A 65 7.59 -2.85 -8.75
CA VAL A 65 7.62 -4.31 -8.88
C VAL A 65 8.79 -4.76 -9.74
N GLU A 66 9.03 -4.11 -10.89
CA GLU A 66 10.21 -4.38 -11.73
C GLU A 66 11.52 -4.16 -10.96
N LEU A 67 11.63 -3.01 -10.27
CA LEU A 67 12.79 -2.70 -9.45
C LEU A 67 12.99 -3.71 -8.31
N ALA A 68 11.90 -4.17 -7.68
CA ALA A 68 11.97 -5.21 -6.65
C ALA A 68 12.44 -6.53 -7.26
N ALA A 69 11.94 -6.92 -8.44
CA ALA A 69 12.34 -8.14 -9.12
C ALA A 69 13.85 -8.15 -9.40
N SER A 70 14.40 -7.08 -9.99
CA SER A 70 15.85 -6.99 -10.23
C SER A 70 16.66 -6.93 -8.92
N ARG A 71 16.18 -6.25 -7.88
CA ARG A 71 16.86 -6.16 -6.56
C ARG A 71 16.95 -7.50 -5.85
N PHE A 72 15.92 -8.33 -5.96
CA PHE A 72 15.82 -9.62 -5.30
C PHE A 72 16.22 -10.81 -6.20
N GLY A 73 16.63 -10.54 -7.45
CA GLY A 73 17.08 -11.57 -8.40
C GLY A 73 15.95 -12.51 -8.85
N LEU A 74 14.75 -11.96 -9.08
CA LEU A 74 13.54 -12.70 -9.47
C LEU A 74 13.19 -12.59 -10.96
N GLU A 75 14.17 -12.25 -11.81
CA GLU A 75 14.01 -12.10 -13.27
C GLU A 75 13.95 -13.45 -14.01
#